data_AF-A0A1H0EU63-F1
#
_entry.id   AF-A0A1H0EU63-F1
#
_cell.length_a   1.000
_cell.length_b   1.000
_cell.length_c   1.000
_cell.angle_alpha   90.00
_cell.angle_beta   90.00
_cell.angle_gamma   90.00
#
_symmetry.space_group_name_H-M   'P 1'
#
loop_
_entity.id
_entity.type
_entity.pdbx_description
1 polymer ?
#
loop_
_entity_poly.entity_id
_entity_poly.type
_entity_poly.pdbx_seq_one_letter_code
_entity_poly.pdbx_strand_id
1 'polypeptide(L)'
;MDWSKTKTIFIIVFSILNVFLLSLYLNRYNASQQIDKPNDTPIEEKLILDNIKVLATNDEIKEASYVSGTVHNFNQEEIEELSNQTIEIAAKDKIISTFDEPIKITDENTLEKIVHEQVINGAAYSLWKIDEENNTAILFQQVNKRLVYYNSNAKLLVRWNEENELIGYEQTILDDLENFNMSQKLLPHMQVINKLYDNSLLKPDSMIKEIKLGYSTLAQLTETQVFAPTWHILVELLDGTIEEYFVNAVEGRVVDIQTEKEQTAVE
;
A
#
# COMPACT_ATOMS: atom_id res chain seq x y z
N MET A 1 37.25 20.28 35.70
CA MET A 1 36.02 19.60 35.25
C MET A 1 36.08 18.17 35.74
N ASP A 2 35.17 17.77 36.64
CA ASP A 2 35.20 16.46 37.31
C ASP A 2 34.83 15.32 36.34
N TRP A 3 35.82 14.84 35.59
CA TRP A 3 35.69 13.80 34.57
C TRP A 3 35.13 12.48 35.09
N SER A 4 35.35 12.17 36.37
CA SER A 4 34.74 11.01 37.04
C SER A 4 33.24 11.17 37.24
N LYS A 5 32.74 12.38 37.57
CA LYS A 5 31.31 12.65 37.77
C LYS A 5 30.55 12.59 36.44
N THR A 6 31.11 13.14 35.37
CA THR A 6 30.49 13.09 34.03
C THR A 6 30.36 11.66 33.51
N LYS A 7 31.37 10.79 33.73
CA LYS A 7 31.31 9.37 33.35
C LYS A 7 30.21 8.60 34.07
N THR A 8 30.08 8.79 35.38
CA THR A 8 29.05 8.10 36.17
C THR A 8 27.66 8.53 35.75
N ILE A 9 27.44 9.81 35.48
CA ILE A 9 26.16 10.31 34.96
C ILE A 9 25.84 9.70 33.60
N PHE A 10 26.82 9.61 32.70
CA PHE A 10 26.61 9.03 31.37
C PHE A 10 26.21 7.54 31.44
N ILE A 11 26.85 6.76 32.32
CA ILE A 11 26.52 5.34 32.53
C ILE A 11 25.09 5.19 33.07
N ILE A 12 24.68 6.04 34.01
CA ILE A 12 23.32 6.00 34.59
C ILE A 12 22.27 6.35 33.55
N VAL A 13 22.48 7.44 32.80
CA VAL A 13 21.54 7.88 31.75
C VAL A 13 21.42 6.82 30.65
N PHE A 14 22.55 6.25 30.19
CA PHE A 14 22.54 5.16 29.21
C PHE A 14 21.82 3.92 29.73
N SER A 15 21.98 3.57 31.02
CA SER A 15 21.28 2.44 31.62
C SER A 15 19.77 2.66 31.69
N ILE A 16 19.31 3.87 32.06
CA ILE A 16 17.87 4.21 32.07
C ILE A 16 17.30 4.12 30.65
N LEU A 17 18.01 4.65 29.66
CA LEU A 17 17.60 4.57 28.24
C LEU A 17 17.48 3.12 27.77
N ASN A 18 18.44 2.25 28.12
CA ASN A 18 18.39 0.84 27.76
C ASN A 18 17.23 0.09 28.42
N VAL A 19 16.94 0.36 29.71
CA VAL A 19 15.77 -0.22 30.38
C VAL A 19 14.47 0.25 29.72
N PHE A 20 14.39 1.52 29.34
CA PHE A 20 13.25 2.06 28.60
C PHE A 20 13.08 1.40 27.22
N LEU A 21 14.16 1.27 26.45
CA LEU A 21 14.17 0.58 25.15
C LEU A 21 13.79 -0.90 25.30
N LEU A 22 14.30 -1.59 26.32
CA LEU A 22 13.94 -2.98 26.62
C LEU A 22 12.46 -3.09 26.99
N SER A 23 11.93 -2.14 27.75
CA SER A 23 10.50 -2.09 28.07
C SER A 23 9.64 -1.88 26.81
N LEU A 24 10.02 -0.98 25.91
CA LEU A 24 9.35 -0.80 24.62
C LEU A 24 9.44 -2.06 23.74
N TYR A 25 10.60 -2.70 23.69
CA TYR A 25 10.82 -3.95 22.95
C TYR A 25 9.94 -5.07 23.50
N LEU A 26 9.95 -5.30 24.82
CA LEU A 26 9.11 -6.31 25.47
C LEU A 26 7.62 -5.99 25.31
N ASN A 27 7.22 -4.72 25.36
CA ASN A 27 5.82 -4.35 25.14
C ASN A 27 5.38 -4.65 23.70
N ARG A 28 6.21 -4.34 22.70
CA ARG A 28 5.95 -4.72 21.30
C ARG A 28 5.94 -6.23 21.09
N TYR A 29 6.91 -6.94 21.67
CA TYR A 29 7.00 -8.40 21.61
C TYR A 29 5.82 -9.08 22.31
N ASN A 30 5.38 -8.56 23.46
CA ASN A 30 4.23 -9.10 24.17
C ASN A 30 2.93 -8.73 23.46
N ALA A 31 2.81 -7.55 22.85
CA ALA A 31 1.65 -7.18 22.04
C ALA A 31 1.50 -8.04 20.78
N SER A 32 2.61 -8.47 20.17
CA SER A 32 2.59 -9.44 19.07
C SER A 32 2.32 -10.87 19.54
N GLN A 33 2.65 -11.21 20.79
CA GLN A 33 2.35 -12.51 21.41
C GLN A 33 1.03 -12.57 22.18
N GLN A 34 0.31 -11.46 22.37
CA GLN A 34 -1.01 -11.43 23.01
C GLN A 34 -2.14 -11.84 22.06
N ILE A 35 -1.84 -12.78 21.18
CA ILE A 35 -2.81 -13.64 20.52
C ILE A 35 -2.87 -14.86 21.44
N ASP A 36 -4.05 -15.18 21.96
CA ASP A 36 -4.34 -16.29 22.87
C ASP A 36 -4.27 -15.97 24.39
N LYS A 37 -5.24 -15.20 24.87
CA LYS A 37 -5.87 -15.53 26.16
C LYS A 37 -7.11 -16.39 25.89
N PRO A 38 -7.19 -17.63 26.42
CA PRO A 38 -8.34 -18.49 26.20
C PRO A 38 -9.44 -18.10 27.19
N ASN A 39 -10.25 -17.11 26.84
CA ASN A 39 -11.60 -16.95 27.41
C ASN A 39 -12.54 -16.09 26.54
N ASP A 40 -12.12 -15.68 25.34
CA ASP A 40 -12.99 -15.00 24.39
C ASP A 40 -13.62 -16.03 23.45
N THR A 41 -14.92 -15.90 23.21
CA THR A 41 -15.67 -16.62 22.18
C THR A 41 -14.87 -16.62 20.87
N PRO A 42 -14.66 -17.79 20.22
CA PRO A 42 -13.96 -17.88 18.94
C PRO A 42 -14.49 -16.85 17.94
N ILE A 43 -13.62 -16.25 17.13
CA ILE A 43 -14.04 -15.24 16.15
C ILE A 43 -15.12 -15.80 15.20
N GLU A 44 -15.04 -17.08 14.86
CA GLU A 44 -16.03 -17.77 14.03
C GLU A 44 -17.43 -17.69 14.64
N GLU A 45 -17.56 -17.86 15.95
CA GLU A 45 -18.84 -17.75 16.66
C GLU A 45 -19.33 -16.29 16.70
N LYS A 46 -18.43 -15.32 16.91
CA LYS A 46 -18.76 -13.89 16.88
C LYS A 46 -19.28 -13.45 15.50
N LEU A 47 -18.62 -13.86 14.42
CA LEU A 47 -19.04 -13.57 13.05
C LEU A 47 -20.41 -14.19 12.73
N ILE A 48 -20.69 -15.40 13.24
CA ILE A 48 -22.01 -16.04 13.07
C ILE A 48 -23.09 -15.24 13.81
N LEU A 49 -22.82 -14.78 15.03
CA LEU A 49 -23.78 -13.98 15.82
C LEU A 49 -24.14 -12.67 15.13
N ASP A 50 -23.15 -11.99 14.55
CA ASP A 50 -23.33 -10.73 13.83
C ASP A 50 -23.69 -10.92 12.35
N ASN A 51 -23.94 -12.15 11.90
CA ASN A 51 -24.25 -12.51 10.52
C ASN A 51 -23.23 -11.98 9.48
N ILE A 52 -21.96 -11.92 9.88
CA ILE A 52 -20.85 -11.49 9.01
C ILE A 52 -20.39 -12.68 8.18
N LYS A 53 -20.42 -12.54 6.86
CA LYS A 53 -20.04 -13.61 5.92
C LYS A 53 -18.62 -13.40 5.42
N VAL A 54 -17.86 -14.50 5.30
CA VAL A 54 -16.52 -14.49 4.70
C VAL A 54 -16.55 -15.32 3.44
N LEU A 55 -16.34 -14.70 2.28
CA LEU A 55 -16.17 -15.45 1.04
C LEU A 55 -14.85 -16.20 1.07
N ALA A 56 -14.87 -17.45 0.61
CA ALA A 56 -13.67 -18.30 0.56
C ALA A 56 -12.56 -17.57 -0.20
N THR A 57 -11.45 -17.32 0.48
CA THR A 57 -10.24 -16.76 -0.15
C THR A 57 -9.33 -17.93 -0.51
N ASN A 58 -8.96 -18.04 -1.79
CA ASN A 58 -8.25 -19.21 -2.32
C ASN A 58 -6.75 -19.26 -1.99
N ASP A 59 -6.16 -18.14 -1.51
CA ASP A 59 -4.72 -18.04 -1.31
C ASP A 59 -4.34 -17.94 0.17
N GLU A 60 -3.94 -19.06 0.77
CA GLU A 60 -3.23 -19.04 2.06
C GLU A 60 -1.76 -18.63 1.85
N ILE A 61 -1.50 -17.33 1.76
CA ILE A 61 -0.13 -16.82 1.75
C ILE A 61 0.40 -16.80 3.19
N LYS A 62 1.42 -17.62 3.46
CA LYS A 62 1.94 -17.82 4.83
C LYS A 62 3.11 -16.93 5.17
N GLU A 63 3.85 -16.47 4.17
CA GLU A 63 5.05 -15.67 4.38
C GLU A 63 5.24 -14.62 3.27
N ALA A 64 5.84 -13.48 3.61
CA ALA A 64 6.30 -12.48 2.67
C ALA A 64 7.43 -11.64 3.27
N SER A 65 8.34 -11.17 2.42
CA SER A 65 9.38 -10.19 2.79
C SER A 65 8.82 -8.77 2.76
N TYR A 66 9.45 -7.88 3.53
CA TYR A 66 9.34 -6.44 3.28
C TYR A 66 9.93 -6.12 1.91
N VAL A 67 9.59 -4.94 1.39
CA VAL A 67 10.14 -4.44 0.14
C VAL A 67 10.74 -3.06 0.37
N SER A 68 11.79 -2.73 -0.36
CA SER A 68 12.31 -1.37 -0.46
C SER A 68 12.41 -0.95 -1.91
N GLY A 69 12.29 0.34 -2.16
CA GLY A 69 12.60 0.96 -3.44
C GLY A 69 13.11 2.38 -3.23
N THR A 70 13.73 2.95 -4.25
CA THR A 70 14.27 4.31 -4.23
C THR A 70 13.44 5.19 -5.15
N VAL A 71 13.09 6.40 -4.71
CA VAL A 71 12.38 7.37 -5.55
C VAL A 71 13.25 7.71 -6.75
N HIS A 72 12.71 7.45 -7.93
CA HIS A 72 13.36 7.75 -9.20
C HIS A 72 13.41 9.26 -9.40
N ASN A 73 14.58 9.78 -9.79
CA ASN A 73 14.73 11.17 -10.19
C ASN A 73 14.87 11.24 -11.71
N PHE A 74 13.85 11.79 -12.36
CA PHE A 74 13.83 11.92 -13.81
C PHE A 74 14.89 12.91 -14.29
N ASN A 75 15.52 12.57 -15.42
CA ASN A 75 16.48 13.41 -16.10
C ASN A 75 16.01 13.70 -17.54
N GLN A 76 16.62 14.70 -18.17
CA GLN A 76 16.19 15.15 -19.49
C GLN A 76 16.52 14.12 -20.61
N GLU A 77 17.60 13.37 -20.46
CA GLU A 77 18.02 12.39 -21.48
C GLU A 77 17.00 11.24 -21.60
N GLU A 78 16.48 10.77 -20.47
CA GLU A 78 15.49 9.68 -20.40
C GLU A 78 14.14 10.05 -21.01
N ILE A 79 13.68 11.29 -20.84
CA ILE A 79 12.40 11.74 -21.42
C ILE A 79 12.50 12.02 -22.92
N GLU A 80 13.71 12.30 -23.44
CA GLU A 80 13.95 12.53 -24.87
C GLU A 80 13.93 11.23 -25.69
N GLU A 81 14.04 10.05 -25.05
CA GLU A 81 13.96 8.76 -25.73
C GLU A 81 12.54 8.40 -26.20
N LEU A 82 11.52 9.06 -25.66
CA LEU A 82 10.13 8.76 -25.95
C LEU A 82 9.61 9.58 -27.12
N SER A 83 8.96 8.91 -28.06
CA SER A 83 8.35 9.53 -29.24
C SER A 83 6.84 9.75 -29.06
N ASN A 84 6.27 10.70 -29.80
CA ASN A 84 4.83 11.02 -29.81
C ASN A 84 4.27 11.58 -28.48
N GLN A 85 5.14 12.17 -27.66
CA GLN A 85 4.70 12.82 -26.45
C GLN A 85 5.61 13.97 -26.03
N THR A 86 4.98 14.98 -25.46
CA THR A 86 5.64 16.11 -24.81
C THR A 86 5.63 15.87 -23.30
N ILE A 87 6.82 15.75 -22.71
CA ILE A 87 7.00 15.43 -21.28
C ILE A 87 7.57 16.64 -20.54
N GLU A 88 6.92 16.99 -19.43
CA GLU A 88 7.39 18.00 -18.47
C GLU A 88 7.77 17.33 -17.14
N ILE A 89 8.94 17.70 -16.62
CA ILE A 89 9.38 17.32 -15.27
C ILE A 89 8.77 18.33 -14.28
N ALA A 90 7.59 18.00 -13.75
CA ALA A 90 6.86 18.86 -12.80
C ALA A 90 7.57 18.95 -11.44
N ALA A 91 8.23 17.87 -11.03
CA ALA A 91 9.15 17.80 -9.88
C ALA A 91 10.26 16.80 -10.20
N LYS A 92 11.35 16.78 -9.42
CA LYS A 92 12.49 15.88 -9.68
C LYS A 92 12.06 14.41 -9.82
N ASP A 93 11.04 14.02 -9.09
CA ASP A 93 10.47 12.68 -8.94
C ASP A 93 9.13 12.48 -9.65
N LYS A 94 8.65 13.48 -10.41
CA LYS A 94 7.35 13.45 -11.08
C LYS A 94 7.40 14.03 -12.48
N ILE A 95 6.87 13.28 -13.44
CA ILE A 95 6.63 13.76 -14.80
C ILE A 95 5.15 13.87 -15.12
N ILE A 96 4.86 14.77 -16.05
CA ILE A 96 3.55 14.93 -16.70
C ILE A 96 3.81 14.79 -18.19
N SER A 97 3.20 13.78 -18.81
CA SER A 97 3.28 13.53 -20.25
C SER A 97 1.96 13.86 -20.92
N THR A 98 2.04 14.52 -22.08
CA THR A 98 0.90 14.77 -22.98
C THR A 98 1.22 14.15 -24.34
N PHE A 99 0.32 13.32 -24.86
CA PHE A 99 0.49 12.74 -26.19
C PHE A 99 0.24 13.78 -27.28
N ASP A 100 1.12 13.84 -28.28
CA ASP A 100 0.96 14.77 -29.40
C ASP A 100 -0.23 14.33 -30.28
N GLU A 101 -0.34 13.03 -30.53
CA GLU A 101 -1.52 12.38 -31.11
C GLU A 101 -2.18 11.45 -30.08
N PRO A 102 -3.47 11.68 -29.71
CA PRO A 102 -4.18 10.83 -28.77
C PRO A 102 -4.24 9.37 -29.19
N ILE A 103 -4.11 8.45 -28.24
CA ILE A 103 -4.03 7.01 -28.51
C ILE A 103 -5.37 6.35 -28.16
N LYS A 104 -6.07 5.83 -29.17
CA LYS A 104 -7.37 5.19 -28.97
C LYS A 104 -7.29 3.91 -28.13
N ILE A 105 -8.12 3.84 -27.09
CA ILE A 105 -8.30 2.67 -26.24
C ILE A 105 -9.38 1.78 -26.87
N THR A 106 -9.04 0.51 -27.12
CA THR A 106 -9.96 -0.48 -27.72
C THR A 106 -9.80 -1.84 -27.05
N ASP A 107 -10.68 -2.78 -27.38
CA ASP A 107 -10.57 -4.17 -26.88
C ASP A 107 -9.25 -4.85 -27.31
N GLU A 108 -8.68 -4.46 -28.47
CA GLU A 108 -7.41 -4.97 -28.98
C GLU A 108 -6.20 -4.17 -28.46
N ASN A 109 -6.42 -2.89 -28.15
CA ASN A 109 -5.41 -1.96 -27.63
C ASN A 109 -5.83 -1.46 -26.25
N THR A 110 -5.78 -2.37 -25.27
CA THR A 110 -6.22 -2.07 -23.92
C THR A 110 -5.32 -1.05 -23.24
N LEU A 111 -5.83 -0.42 -22.19
CA LEU A 111 -5.09 0.58 -21.43
C LEU A 111 -3.76 0.02 -20.91
N GLU A 112 -3.74 -1.20 -20.40
CA GLU A 112 -2.52 -1.85 -19.87
C GLU A 112 -1.47 -2.04 -20.95
N LYS A 113 -1.90 -2.36 -22.18
CA LYS A 113 -1.00 -2.52 -23.31
C LYS A 113 -0.39 -1.18 -23.73
N ILE A 114 -1.20 -0.13 -23.83
CA ILE A 114 -0.72 1.22 -24.15
C ILE A 114 0.26 1.69 -23.08
N VAL A 115 -0.08 1.51 -21.80
CA VAL A 115 0.82 1.86 -20.68
C VAL A 115 2.14 1.12 -20.79
N HIS A 116 2.12 -0.18 -21.07
CA HIS A 116 3.34 -0.98 -21.20
C HIS A 116 4.24 -0.47 -22.34
N GLU A 117 3.68 -0.02 -23.47
CA GLU A 117 4.44 0.39 -24.65
C GLU A 117 4.89 1.86 -24.62
N GLN A 118 4.10 2.75 -24.01
CA GLN A 118 4.27 4.22 -24.13
C GLN A 118 4.79 4.90 -22.85
N VAL A 119 4.80 4.19 -21.72
CA VAL A 119 5.18 4.75 -20.42
C VAL A 119 6.49 4.12 -19.94
N ILE A 120 7.38 4.95 -19.38
CA ILE A 120 8.64 4.49 -18.78
C ILE A 120 8.33 3.42 -17.73
N ASN A 121 8.95 2.24 -17.82
CA ASN A 121 8.67 1.12 -16.92
C ASN A 121 7.17 0.77 -16.80
N GLY A 122 6.37 0.98 -17.85
CA GLY A 122 4.92 0.75 -17.85
C GLY A 122 4.50 -0.67 -17.43
N ALA A 123 5.33 -1.68 -17.73
CA ALA A 123 5.13 -3.07 -17.32
C ALA A 123 5.08 -3.28 -15.79
N ALA A 124 5.70 -2.36 -15.03
CA ALA A 124 5.74 -2.42 -13.58
C ALA A 124 4.44 -1.95 -12.94
N TYR A 125 3.50 -1.36 -13.69
CA TYR A 125 2.23 -0.87 -13.17
C TYR A 125 1.10 -1.89 -13.38
N SER A 126 0.10 -1.83 -12.50
CA SER A 126 -1.12 -2.60 -12.66
C SER A 126 -2.32 -1.78 -12.24
N LEU A 127 -3.43 -1.98 -12.94
CA LEU A 127 -4.65 -1.21 -12.78
C LEU A 127 -5.21 -1.38 -11.36
N TRP A 128 -5.46 -0.25 -10.69
CA TRP A 128 -6.11 -0.20 -9.39
C TRP A 128 -7.57 0.17 -9.51
N LYS A 129 -7.85 1.33 -10.13
CA LYS A 129 -9.20 1.88 -10.22
C LYS A 129 -9.38 2.68 -11.49
N ILE A 130 -10.54 2.55 -12.11
CA ILE A 130 -11.02 3.44 -13.17
C ILE A 130 -12.07 4.37 -12.56
N ASP A 131 -11.93 5.66 -12.86
CA ASP A 131 -12.89 6.71 -12.57
C ASP A 131 -13.47 7.21 -13.90
N GLU A 132 -14.64 6.67 -14.26
CA GLU A 132 -15.34 7.02 -15.49
C GLU A 132 -15.90 8.45 -15.47
N GLU A 133 -16.18 9.03 -14.29
CA GLU A 133 -16.71 10.39 -14.20
C GLU A 133 -15.64 11.42 -14.59
N ASN A 134 -14.41 11.17 -14.16
CA ASN A 134 -13.26 12.05 -14.44
C ASN A 134 -12.43 11.61 -15.66
N ASN A 135 -12.81 10.52 -16.34
CA ASN A 135 -12.03 9.90 -17.42
C ASN A 135 -10.57 9.66 -17.04
N THR A 136 -10.36 9.10 -15.84
CA THR A 136 -9.01 8.81 -15.33
C THR A 136 -8.90 7.38 -14.82
N ALA A 137 -7.70 6.82 -14.85
CA ALA A 137 -7.40 5.57 -14.16
C ALA A 137 -6.13 5.70 -13.33
N ILE A 138 -6.17 5.06 -12.16
CA ILE A 138 -5.03 4.95 -11.26
C ILE A 138 -4.45 3.56 -11.43
N LEU A 139 -3.14 3.52 -11.66
CA LEU A 139 -2.33 2.32 -11.63
C LEU A 139 -1.24 2.48 -10.57
N PHE A 140 -0.96 1.40 -9.85
CA PHE A 140 0.13 1.38 -8.87
C PHE A 140 1.22 0.43 -9.34
N GLN A 141 2.48 0.73 -8.98
CA GLN A 141 3.56 -0.22 -9.24
C GLN A 141 3.34 -1.52 -8.46
N GLN A 142 3.78 -2.62 -9.06
CA GLN A 142 3.76 -3.94 -8.47
C GLN A 142 5.16 -4.50 -8.26
N VAL A 143 5.30 -5.30 -7.22
CA VAL A 143 6.48 -6.08 -6.88
C VAL A 143 6.03 -7.48 -6.49
N ASN A 144 6.69 -8.51 -6.98
CA ASN A 144 6.27 -9.91 -6.76
C ASN A 144 4.79 -10.19 -7.14
N LYS A 145 4.27 -9.52 -8.19
CA LYS A 145 2.85 -9.58 -8.62
C LYS A 145 1.85 -9.03 -7.59
N ARG A 146 2.29 -8.10 -6.74
CA ARG A 146 1.48 -7.49 -5.68
C ARG A 146 1.64 -5.98 -5.73
N LEU A 147 0.55 -5.25 -5.59
CA LEU A 147 0.52 -3.79 -5.69
C LEU A 147 1.14 -3.11 -4.46
N VAL A 148 1.76 -1.95 -4.69
CA VAL A 148 2.09 -0.96 -3.66
C VAL A 148 0.91 -0.01 -3.50
N TYR A 149 0.15 -0.17 -2.42
CA TYR A 149 -1.08 0.57 -2.18
C TYR A 149 -0.83 2.04 -1.85
N TYR A 150 -1.49 2.94 -2.59
CA TYR A 150 -1.64 4.37 -2.28
C TYR A 150 -0.33 5.09 -1.94
N ASN A 151 0.76 4.74 -2.62
CA ASN A 151 2.02 5.46 -2.49
C ASN A 151 2.16 6.49 -3.61
N SER A 152 2.42 7.75 -3.24
CA SER A 152 2.54 8.85 -4.20
C SER A 152 3.75 8.75 -5.13
N ASN A 153 4.76 7.95 -4.80
CA ASN A 153 5.98 7.75 -5.58
C ASN A 153 5.95 6.48 -6.44
N ALA A 154 4.85 5.73 -6.39
CA ALA A 154 4.67 4.46 -7.10
C ALA A 154 3.36 4.45 -7.90
N LYS A 155 2.98 5.62 -8.44
CA LYS A 155 1.66 5.88 -9.01
C LYS A 155 1.77 6.35 -10.46
N LEU A 156 0.89 5.80 -11.29
CA LEU A 156 0.62 6.28 -12.64
C LEU A 156 -0.86 6.67 -12.71
N LEU A 157 -1.12 7.93 -13.02
CA LEU A 157 -2.46 8.46 -13.26
C LEU A 157 -2.60 8.75 -14.75
N VAL A 158 -3.45 8.01 -15.44
CA VAL A 158 -3.70 8.19 -16.86
C VAL A 158 -5.03 8.90 -17.09
N ARG A 159 -5.13 9.65 -18.18
CA ARG A 159 -6.32 10.43 -18.55
C ARG A 159 -6.70 10.20 -20.01
N TRP A 160 -7.99 10.13 -20.30
CA TRP A 160 -8.51 10.04 -21.67
C TRP A 160 -9.60 11.09 -21.94
N ASN A 161 -9.90 11.30 -23.22
CA ASN A 161 -10.97 12.20 -23.68
C ASN A 161 -12.32 11.47 -23.80
N GLU A 162 -13.37 12.20 -24.16
CA GLU A 162 -14.73 11.65 -24.35
C GLU A 162 -14.82 10.62 -25.49
N GLU A 163 -13.83 10.54 -26.38
CA GLU A 163 -13.74 9.59 -27.48
C GLU A 163 -13.00 8.29 -27.09
N ASN A 164 -12.69 8.11 -25.80
CA ASN A 164 -11.87 7.02 -25.25
C ASN A 164 -10.46 6.98 -25.83
N GLU A 165 -9.84 8.14 -26.00
CA GLU A 165 -8.45 8.26 -26.46
C GLU A 165 -7.58 8.80 -25.33
N LEU A 166 -6.47 8.11 -25.07
CA LEU A 166 -5.47 8.48 -24.08
C LEU A 166 -4.81 9.80 -24.49
N ILE A 167 -4.90 10.81 -23.62
CA ILE A 167 -4.38 12.16 -23.88
C ILE A 167 -3.10 12.46 -23.12
N GLY A 168 -2.85 11.76 -22.01
CA GLY A 168 -1.66 11.97 -21.21
C GLY A 168 -1.68 11.22 -19.90
N TYR A 169 -0.62 11.38 -19.13
CA TYR A 169 -0.45 10.74 -17.84
C TYR A 169 0.47 11.52 -16.90
N GLU A 170 0.31 11.27 -15.60
CA GLU A 170 1.23 11.71 -14.56
C GLU A 170 1.89 10.48 -13.95
N GLN A 171 3.21 10.51 -13.78
CA GLN A 171 3.98 9.34 -13.36
C GLN A 171 4.99 9.66 -12.26
N THR A 172 5.08 8.74 -11.30
CA THR A 172 6.16 8.65 -10.31
C THR A 172 6.64 7.20 -10.21
N ILE A 173 7.95 6.98 -10.13
CA ILE A 173 8.58 5.65 -10.16
C ILE A 173 9.38 5.41 -8.88
N LEU A 174 9.29 4.19 -8.35
CA LEU A 174 10.28 3.59 -7.48
C LEU A 174 11.20 2.67 -8.28
N ASP A 175 12.48 3.00 -8.28
CA ASP A 175 13.57 2.16 -8.75
C ASP A 175 13.92 1.09 -7.71
N ASP A 176 14.56 0.01 -8.17
CA ASP A 176 15.07 -1.07 -7.32
C ASP A 176 14.02 -1.58 -6.32
N LEU A 177 12.75 -1.64 -6.76
CA LEU A 177 11.64 -2.08 -5.92
C LEU A 177 11.69 -3.60 -5.72
N GLU A 178 12.38 -4.04 -4.67
CA GLU A 178 12.70 -5.45 -4.44
C GLU A 178 12.61 -5.87 -2.97
N ASN A 179 12.74 -7.18 -2.73
CA ASN A 179 12.65 -7.73 -1.38
C ASN A 179 13.74 -7.17 -0.47
N PHE A 180 13.31 -6.51 0.59
CA PHE A 180 14.14 -6.04 1.67
C PHE A 180 14.00 -6.98 2.87
N ASN A 181 15.14 -7.43 3.40
CA ASN A 181 15.20 -8.27 4.61
C ASN A 181 14.64 -9.70 4.41
N MET A 182 14.65 -10.50 5.49
CA MET A 182 14.16 -11.88 5.48
C MET A 182 12.63 -11.95 5.47
N SER A 183 12.11 -12.96 4.76
CA SER A 183 10.70 -13.33 4.77
C SER A 183 10.17 -13.45 6.19
N GLN A 184 9.00 -12.84 6.44
CA GLN A 184 8.31 -12.92 7.71
C GLN A 184 7.07 -13.80 7.58
N LYS A 185 6.73 -14.50 8.67
CA LYS A 185 5.46 -15.19 8.79
C LYS A 185 4.32 -14.18 8.84
N LEU A 186 3.29 -14.40 8.04
CA LEU A 186 2.10 -13.58 7.98
C LEU A 186 1.03 -14.08 8.94
N LEU A 187 0.20 -13.17 9.42
CA LEU A 187 -0.99 -13.48 10.17
C LEU A 187 -2.01 -14.19 9.25
N PRO A 188 -2.60 -15.31 9.70
CA PRO A 188 -3.70 -15.95 8.99
C PRO A 188 -4.88 -15.00 8.81
N HIS A 189 -5.66 -15.17 7.73
CA HIS A 189 -6.81 -14.33 7.43
C HIS A 189 -7.79 -14.22 8.61
N MET A 190 -8.07 -15.32 9.32
CA MET A 190 -8.96 -15.29 10.48
C MET A 190 -8.45 -14.40 11.63
N GLN A 191 -7.14 -14.34 11.83
CA GLN A 191 -6.56 -13.42 12.83
C GLN A 191 -6.69 -11.97 12.38
N VAL A 192 -6.52 -11.69 11.08
CA VAL A 192 -6.70 -10.36 10.49
C VAL A 192 -8.16 -9.91 10.61
N ILE A 193 -9.11 -10.80 10.31
CA ILE A 193 -10.54 -10.56 10.47
C ILE A 193 -10.88 -10.29 11.94
N ASN A 194 -10.32 -11.07 12.87
CA ASN A 194 -10.48 -10.81 14.30
C ASN A 194 -9.97 -9.42 14.68
N LYS A 195 -8.83 -8.96 14.13
CA LYS A 195 -8.34 -7.59 14.37
C LYS A 195 -9.32 -6.54 13.85
N LEU A 196 -9.90 -6.70 12.65
CA LEU A 196 -10.91 -5.76 12.15
C LEU A 196 -12.16 -5.74 13.02
N TYR A 197 -12.63 -6.92 13.46
CA TYR A 197 -13.76 -7.07 14.37
C TYR A 197 -13.51 -6.37 15.72
N ASP A 198 -12.36 -6.65 16.35
CA ASP A 198 -11.97 -6.07 17.64
C ASP A 198 -11.83 -4.54 17.58
N ASN A 199 -11.49 -3.99 16.40
CA ASN A 199 -11.45 -2.55 16.15
C ASN A 199 -12.82 -1.96 15.75
N SER A 200 -13.91 -2.73 15.83
CA SER A 200 -15.27 -2.33 15.45
C SER A 200 -15.39 -1.84 13.99
N LEU A 201 -14.52 -2.34 13.10
CA LEU A 201 -14.52 -2.00 11.68
C LEU A 201 -15.44 -2.91 10.86
N LEU A 202 -15.82 -4.07 11.39
CA LEU A 202 -16.80 -4.95 10.75
C LEU A 202 -18.18 -4.69 11.36
N LYS A 203 -19.11 -4.22 10.53
CA LYS A 203 -20.51 -4.02 10.93
C LYS A 203 -21.29 -5.35 10.83
N PRO A 204 -22.34 -5.53 11.65
CA PRO A 204 -23.26 -6.65 11.49
C PRO A 204 -23.85 -6.71 10.07
N ASP A 205 -24.21 -7.91 9.64
CA ASP A 205 -24.75 -8.22 8.31
C ASP A 205 -23.83 -7.88 7.11
N SER A 206 -22.56 -7.57 7.36
CA SER A 206 -21.57 -7.31 6.31
C SER A 206 -21.00 -8.59 5.68
N MET A 207 -20.38 -8.45 4.51
CA MET A 207 -19.74 -9.53 3.78
C MET A 207 -18.30 -9.15 3.42
N ILE A 208 -17.34 -9.94 3.88
CA ILE A 208 -15.96 -9.86 3.44
C ILE A 208 -15.87 -10.51 2.05
N LYS A 209 -15.64 -9.67 1.03
CA LYS A 209 -15.65 -10.07 -0.38
C LYS A 209 -14.31 -10.63 -0.82
N GLU A 210 -13.24 -9.99 -0.39
CA GLU A 210 -11.89 -10.28 -0.86
C GLU A 210 -10.84 -9.94 0.20
N ILE A 211 -9.77 -10.75 0.24
CA ILE A 211 -8.57 -10.51 1.03
C ILE A 211 -7.38 -10.72 0.09
N LYS A 212 -6.68 -9.64 -0.24
CA LYS A 212 -5.52 -9.64 -1.16
C LYS A 212 -4.29 -9.13 -0.45
N LEU A 213 -3.13 -9.72 -0.76
CA LEU A 213 -1.86 -9.26 -0.23
C LEU A 213 -1.22 -8.24 -1.16
N GLY A 214 -0.83 -7.11 -0.60
CA GLY A 214 0.01 -6.11 -1.24
C GLY A 214 0.98 -5.49 -0.27
N TYR A 215 1.34 -4.24 -0.52
CA TYR A 215 2.37 -3.52 0.22
C TYR A 215 1.87 -2.13 0.57
N SER A 216 1.94 -1.74 1.84
CA SER A 216 1.69 -0.36 2.26
C SER A 216 2.99 0.28 2.72
N THR A 217 3.09 1.60 2.61
CA THR A 217 4.26 2.34 3.09
C THR A 217 4.44 2.17 4.60
N LEU A 218 5.64 1.73 4.99
CA LEU A 218 6.05 1.60 6.38
C LEU A 218 6.90 2.79 6.82
N ALA A 219 7.84 3.21 5.97
CA ALA A 219 8.74 4.32 6.23
C ALA A 219 9.19 4.99 4.92
N GLN A 220 9.37 6.30 4.97
CA GLN A 220 9.94 7.11 3.88
C GLN A 220 11.20 7.79 4.43
N LEU A 221 12.35 7.49 3.86
CA LEU A 221 13.68 7.90 4.29
C LEU A 221 14.37 8.67 3.16
N THR A 222 14.11 9.97 3.07
CA THR A 222 14.65 10.86 2.02
C THR A 222 14.32 10.37 0.61
N GLU A 223 15.10 9.44 0.06
CA GLU A 223 14.92 8.84 -1.27
C GLU A 223 14.50 7.36 -1.17
N THR A 224 14.83 6.66 -0.10
CA THR A 224 14.48 5.24 0.08
C THR A 224 13.14 5.09 0.77
N GLN A 225 12.29 4.22 0.24
CA GLN A 225 11.01 3.86 0.83
C GLN A 225 11.00 2.40 1.22
N VAL A 226 10.38 2.11 2.35
CA VAL A 226 10.23 0.75 2.88
C VAL A 226 8.75 0.44 3.00
N PHE A 227 8.37 -0.75 2.56
CA PHE A 227 7.00 -1.23 2.48
C PHE A 227 6.81 -2.51 3.27
N ALA A 228 5.70 -2.57 4.00
CA ALA A 228 5.30 -3.73 4.77
C ALA A 228 4.24 -4.55 4.01
N PRO A 229 4.34 -5.90 4.02
CA PRO A 229 3.26 -6.76 3.55
C PRO A 229 1.96 -6.40 4.27
N THR A 230 0.90 -6.16 3.51
CA THR A 230 -0.37 -5.63 4.00
C THR A 230 -1.53 -6.29 3.30
N TRP A 231 -2.49 -6.78 4.09
CA TRP A 231 -3.75 -7.31 3.60
C TRP A 231 -4.68 -6.15 3.25
N HIS A 232 -5.16 -6.13 2.01
CA HIS A 232 -6.28 -5.31 1.55
C HIS A 232 -7.56 -6.15 1.64
N ILE A 233 -8.53 -5.67 2.41
CA ILE A 233 -9.78 -6.36 2.68
C ILE A 233 -10.94 -5.50 2.16
N LEU A 234 -11.76 -6.09 1.29
CA LEU A 234 -12.99 -5.47 0.80
C LEU A 234 -14.19 -5.99 1.58
N VAL A 235 -14.94 -5.08 2.20
CA VAL A 235 -16.13 -5.40 2.99
C VAL A 235 -17.34 -4.72 2.36
N GLU A 236 -18.32 -5.52 1.96
CA GLU A 236 -19.61 -5.05 1.47
C GLU A 236 -20.59 -4.96 2.64
N LEU A 237 -21.17 -3.78 2.83
CA LEU A 237 -22.22 -3.54 3.82
C LEU A 237 -23.60 -3.94 3.28
N LEU A 238 -24.58 -4.00 4.18
CA LEU A 238 -25.96 -4.35 3.82
C LEU A 238 -26.59 -3.38 2.80
N ASP A 239 -26.18 -2.11 2.81
CA ASP A 239 -26.65 -1.09 1.87
C ASP A 239 -25.95 -1.14 0.49
N GLY A 240 -25.01 -2.07 0.31
CA GLY A 240 -24.21 -2.21 -0.91
C GLY A 240 -22.95 -1.35 -0.94
N THR A 241 -22.68 -0.54 0.08
CA THR A 241 -21.44 0.22 0.19
C THR A 241 -20.25 -0.71 0.37
N ILE A 242 -19.17 -0.48 -0.37
CA ILE A 242 -17.91 -1.21 -0.22
C ILE A 242 -16.94 -0.35 0.61
N GLU A 243 -16.56 -0.86 1.79
CA GLU A 243 -15.52 -0.31 2.65
C GLU A 243 -14.21 -1.08 2.41
N GLU A 244 -13.09 -0.35 2.36
CA GLU A 244 -11.75 -0.90 2.16
C GLU A 244 -10.95 -0.79 3.45
N TYR A 245 -10.31 -1.87 3.86
CA TYR A 245 -9.43 -1.88 5.03
C TYR A 245 -8.04 -2.41 4.68
N PHE A 246 -7.05 -1.84 5.34
CA PHE A 246 -5.65 -2.26 5.21
C PHE A 246 -5.14 -2.72 6.56
N VAL A 247 -4.59 -3.93 6.63
CA VAL A 247 -4.05 -4.49 7.87
C VAL A 247 -2.64 -5.01 7.62
N ASN A 248 -1.67 -4.50 8.36
CA ASN A 248 -0.29 -4.97 8.29
C ASN A 248 -0.26 -6.49 8.54
N ALA A 249 0.26 -7.25 7.57
CA ALA A 249 0.19 -8.70 7.57
C ALA A 249 1.15 -9.36 8.56
N VAL A 250 2.11 -8.62 9.13
CA VAL A 250 3.09 -9.10 10.12
C VAL A 250 2.68 -8.69 11.53
N GLU A 251 2.35 -7.43 11.74
CA GLU A 251 2.04 -6.87 13.07
C GLU A 251 0.54 -6.92 13.41
N GLY A 252 -0.35 -7.04 12.42
CA GLY A 252 -1.81 -7.05 12.63
C GLY A 252 -2.41 -5.69 12.97
N ARG A 253 -1.66 -4.61 12.74
CA ARG A 253 -2.13 -3.24 12.95
C ARG A 253 -2.94 -2.78 11.73
N VAL A 254 -4.10 -2.19 11.98
CA VAL A 254 -4.87 -1.49 10.94
C VAL A 254 -4.07 -0.28 10.47
N VAL A 255 -3.82 -0.20 9.17
CA VAL A 255 -3.10 0.88 8.52
C VAL A 255 -4.14 1.87 8.01
N ASP A 256 -4.07 3.09 8.51
CA ASP A 256 -4.84 4.20 7.95
C ASP A 256 -4.14 4.67 6.68
N ILE A 257 -4.78 4.43 5.54
CA ILE A 257 -4.31 4.85 4.24
C ILE A 257 -5.27 5.90 3.74
N GLN A 258 -4.79 7.14 3.63
CA GLN A 258 -5.58 8.22 3.06
C GLN A 258 -5.81 7.94 1.58
N THR A 259 -7.02 7.52 1.24
CA THR A 259 -7.46 7.36 -0.14
C THR A 259 -7.88 8.74 -0.68
N GLU A 260 -7.61 9.02 -1.96
CA GLU A 260 -7.90 10.34 -2.57
C GLU A 260 -9.38 10.77 -2.49
N LYS A 261 -10.31 9.86 -2.12
CA LYS A 261 -11.71 10.21 -1.81
C LYS A 261 -11.85 11.28 -0.73
N GLU A 262 -10.88 11.43 0.17
CA GLU A 262 -10.91 12.46 1.22
C GLU A 262 -10.36 13.83 0.76
N GLN A 263 -9.57 13.88 -0.32
CA GLN A 263 -8.97 15.13 -0.79
C GLN A 263 -9.94 15.98 -1.62
N THR A 264 -10.93 15.37 -2.30
CA THR A 264 -11.93 16.10 -3.08
C THR A 264 -13.05 16.71 -2.24
N ALA A 265 -13.13 16.41 -0.94
CA ALA A 265 -14.12 16.97 -0.03
C ALA A 265 -13.66 18.27 0.67
N VAL A 266 -12.43 18.73 0.40
CA VAL A 266 -11.82 19.93 1.01
C VAL A 266 -11.20 20.82 -0.07
N GLU A 267 -11.97 21.20 -1.08
CA GLU A 267 -11.73 22.41 -1.89
C GLU A 267 -13.03 23.18 -2.13
#